data_AF-A0A166BJX9-F1
#
_entry.id   AF-A0A166BJX9-F1
#
_cell.length_a   1.000
_cell.length_b   1.000
_cell.length_c   1.000
_cell.angle_alpha   90.00
_cell.angle_beta   90.00
_cell.angle_gamma   90.00
#
_symmetry.space_group_name_H-M   'P 1'
#
loop_
_entity.id
_entity.type
_entity.pdbx_description
1 polymer ?
#
loop_
_entity_poly.entity_id
_entity_poly.type
_entity_poly.pdbx_seq_one_letter_code
_entity_poly.pdbx_strand_id
1 'polypeptide(L)'
;MVSSGCSRRETLNLTIADYIKSVSDYINQVDFYEILKFLVDNEDVVPTFRLKRQKTNKYYYTFCSPEASQKIAYYLIIRCHNKYDLKEPLFDIGLHHISTKFAQINDHLGLVKKEHTIDLDLIC
;
A
#
# COMPACT_ATOMS: atom_id res chain seq x y z
N MET A 1 -1.20 2.14 3.24
CA MET A 1 -1.13 2.03 4.71
C MET A 1 -1.13 3.39 5.38
N VAL A 2 -0.04 4.18 5.32
CA VAL A 2 0.01 5.49 6.00
C VAL A 2 -1.08 6.44 5.49
N SER A 3 -1.15 6.62 4.17
CA SER A 3 -2.13 7.51 3.53
C SER A 3 -3.59 7.04 3.67
N SER A 4 -3.80 5.72 3.75
CA SER A 4 -5.15 5.12 3.72
C SER A 4 -5.69 4.63 5.07
N GLY A 5 -4.89 4.69 6.13
CA GLY A 5 -5.26 4.11 7.43
C GLY A 5 -5.52 2.59 7.42
N CYS A 6 -5.27 1.90 6.31
CA CYS A 6 -5.49 0.46 6.22
C CYS A 6 -4.48 -0.29 7.08
N SER A 7 -4.94 -1.35 7.76
CA SER A 7 -4.02 -2.28 8.41
C SER A 7 -3.15 -3.02 7.38
N ARG A 8 -2.03 -3.57 7.84
CA ARG A 8 -1.14 -4.41 7.03
C ARG A 8 -1.90 -5.55 6.35
N ARG A 9 -2.71 -6.31 7.10
CA ARG A 9 -3.49 -7.43 6.57
C ARG A 9 -4.52 -6.99 5.54
N GLU A 10 -5.23 -5.90 5.79
CA GLU A 10 -6.20 -5.37 4.80
C GLU A 10 -5.48 -4.95 3.52
N THR A 11 -4.32 -4.31 3.64
CA THR A 11 -3.51 -3.87 2.49
C THR A 11 -3.02 -5.04 1.64
N LEU A 12 -2.55 -6.12 2.26
CA LEU A 12 -2.06 -7.31 1.53
C LEU A 12 -3.18 -8.16 0.93
N ASN A 13 -4.42 -7.98 1.36
CA ASN A 13 -5.58 -8.68 0.82
C ASN A 13 -6.25 -7.92 -0.34
N LEU A 14 -5.82 -6.68 -0.63
CA LEU A 14 -6.30 -5.94 -1.80
C LEU A 14 -5.90 -6.69 -3.06
N THR A 15 -6.78 -6.71 -4.04
CA THR A 15 -6.49 -7.21 -5.38
C THR A 15 -6.28 -6.07 -6.37
N ILE A 16 -5.72 -6.40 -7.54
CA ILE A 16 -5.64 -5.45 -8.65
C ILE A 16 -7.04 -4.96 -9.06
N ALA A 17 -8.05 -5.85 -9.06
CA ALA A 17 -9.44 -5.48 -9.30
C ALA A 17 -9.96 -4.42 -8.32
N ASP A 18 -9.64 -4.57 -7.04
CA ASP A 18 -10.07 -3.60 -6.01
C ASP A 18 -9.47 -2.21 -6.27
N TYR A 19 -8.22 -2.16 -6.74
CA TYR A 19 -7.57 -0.91 -7.10
C TYR A 19 -8.20 -0.26 -8.33
N ILE A 20 -8.39 -1.00 -9.42
CA ILE A 20 -9.02 -0.46 -10.63
C ILE A 20 -10.44 0.03 -10.36
N LYS A 21 -11.20 -0.73 -9.55
CA LYS A 21 -12.52 -0.30 -9.11
C LYS A 21 -12.47 0.97 -8.25
N SER A 22 -11.43 1.16 -7.45
CA SER A 22 -11.31 2.35 -6.60
C SER A 22 -11.06 3.64 -7.38
N VAL A 23 -10.60 3.55 -8.63
CA VAL A 23 -10.33 4.70 -9.51
C VAL A 23 -11.29 4.78 -10.69
N SER A 24 -12.35 3.95 -10.72
CA SER A 24 -13.26 3.82 -11.86
C SER A 24 -13.89 5.14 -12.29
N ASP A 25 -14.11 6.06 -11.35
CA ASP A 25 -14.76 7.35 -11.62
C ASP A 25 -13.87 8.30 -12.45
N TYR A 26 -12.57 8.02 -12.53
CA TYR A 26 -11.59 8.81 -13.29
C TYR A 26 -11.24 8.19 -14.64
N ILE A 27 -11.65 6.95 -14.90
CA ILE A 27 -11.19 6.18 -16.05
C ILE A 27 -12.37 5.79 -16.94
N ASN A 28 -12.23 6.07 -18.24
CA ASN A 28 -13.15 5.59 -19.28
C ASN A 28 -12.49 4.53 -20.20
N GLN A 29 -11.23 4.17 -19.89
CA GLN A 29 -10.39 3.32 -20.73
C GLN A 29 -10.67 1.84 -20.44
N VAL A 30 -10.57 1.01 -21.48
CA VAL A 30 -10.76 -0.44 -21.37
C VAL A 30 -9.42 -1.17 -21.14
N ASP A 31 -8.30 -0.57 -21.57
CA ASP A 31 -6.98 -1.16 -21.43
C ASP A 31 -6.31 -0.77 -20.11
N PHE A 32 -5.84 -1.79 -19.37
CA PHE A 32 -5.21 -1.61 -18.06
C PHE A 32 -3.90 -0.85 -18.11
N TYR A 33 -3.06 -1.06 -19.13
CA TYR A 33 -1.77 -0.40 -19.20
C TYR A 33 -1.96 1.10 -19.47
N GLU A 34 -2.93 1.44 -20.31
CA GLU A 34 -3.35 2.82 -20.51
C GLU A 34 -3.97 3.43 -19.24
N ILE A 35 -4.74 2.66 -18.47
CA ILE A 35 -5.20 3.08 -17.13
C ILE A 35 -4.00 3.39 -16.22
N LEU A 36 -3.00 2.50 -16.14
CA LEU A 36 -1.85 2.72 -15.27
C LEU A 36 -1.02 3.94 -15.68
N LYS A 37 -0.80 4.15 -16.98
CA LYS A 37 -0.13 5.36 -17.49
C LYS A 37 -0.90 6.62 -17.10
N PHE A 38 -2.22 6.62 -17.36
CA PHE A 38 -3.08 7.73 -16.97
C PHE A 38 -2.94 8.03 -15.47
N LEU A 39 -2.99 7.02 -14.61
CA LEU A 39 -2.85 7.19 -13.16
C LEU A 39 -1.47 7.69 -12.72
N VAL A 40 -0.41 7.41 -13.47
CA VAL A 40 0.94 7.93 -13.20
C VAL A 40 1.05 9.40 -13.61
N ASP A 41 0.46 9.78 -14.74
CA ASP A 41 0.56 11.13 -15.31
C ASP A 41 -0.39 12.14 -14.66
N ASN A 42 -1.36 11.69 -13.85
CA ASN A 42 -2.36 12.55 -13.21
C ASN A 42 -2.14 12.64 -11.69
N GLU A 43 -1.97 13.85 -11.18
CA GLU A 43 -1.69 14.15 -9.77
C GLU A 43 -2.95 14.36 -8.91
N ASP A 44 -4.14 14.31 -9.50
CA ASP A 44 -5.40 14.64 -8.82
C ASP A 44 -6.29 13.43 -8.52
N VAL A 45 -5.84 12.21 -8.85
CA VAL A 45 -6.66 11.00 -8.68
C VAL A 45 -6.65 10.53 -7.23
N VAL A 46 -7.81 10.56 -6.58
CA VAL A 46 -8.03 10.04 -5.23
C VAL A 46 -8.81 8.72 -5.29
N PRO A 47 -8.17 7.56 -5.07
CA PRO A 47 -8.85 6.27 -5.09
C PRO A 47 -9.81 6.11 -3.91
N THR A 48 -10.99 5.53 -4.17
CA THR A 48 -12.02 5.23 -3.16
C THR A 48 -12.16 3.73 -2.96
N PHE A 49 -11.63 3.20 -1.87
CA PHE A 49 -11.70 1.78 -1.54
C PHE A 49 -12.90 1.47 -0.64
N ARG A 50 -13.64 0.42 -0.97
CA ARG A 50 -14.70 -0.14 -0.12
C ARG A 50 -14.25 -1.47 0.47
N LEU A 51 -13.73 -1.45 1.70
CA LEU A 51 -13.10 -2.61 2.34
C LEU A 51 -13.96 -3.21 3.42
N LYS A 52 -13.82 -4.52 3.64
CA LYS A 52 -14.46 -5.25 4.74
C LYS A 52 -13.48 -5.42 5.89
N ARG A 53 -13.78 -4.83 7.05
CA ARG A 53 -12.94 -4.97 8.24
C ARG A 53 -13.05 -6.40 8.78
N GLN A 54 -11.92 -7.11 8.86
CA GLN A 54 -11.91 -8.53 9.28
C GLN A 54 -12.49 -8.75 10.68
N LYS A 55 -12.19 -7.86 11.64
CA LYS A 55 -12.61 -8.02 13.05
C LYS A 55 -14.12 -7.86 13.26
N THR A 56 -14.73 -6.88 12.60
CA THR A 56 -16.13 -6.50 12.84
C THR A 56 -17.07 -6.94 11.72
N ASN A 57 -16.51 -7.46 10.62
CA ASN A 57 -17.22 -7.84 9.41
C ASN A 57 -18.02 -6.68 8.74
N LYS A 58 -17.72 -5.43 9.11
CA LYS A 58 -18.38 -4.22 8.58
C LYS A 58 -17.62 -3.65 7.40
N TYR A 59 -18.35 -3.14 6.42
CA TYR A 59 -17.78 -2.39 5.30
C TYR A 59 -17.49 -0.96 5.73
N TYR A 60 -16.40 -0.40 5.23
CA TYR A 60 -16.05 1.00 5.37
C TYR A 60 -15.40 1.51 4.10
N TYR A 61 -15.48 2.83 3.92
CA TYR A 61 -14.78 3.52 2.85
C TYR A 61 -13.46 4.07 3.38
N THR A 62 -12.44 4.01 2.55
CA THR A 62 -11.17 4.68 2.78
C THR A 62 -10.61 5.19 1.47
N PHE A 63 -9.70 6.16 1.58
CA PHE A 63 -9.11 6.87 0.46
C PHE A 63 -7.60 6.79 0.56
N CYS A 64 -6.87 7.05 -0.51
CA CYS A 64 -5.46 7.40 -0.40
C CYS A 64 -5.16 8.69 -1.16
N SER A 65 -4.11 9.37 -0.72
CA SER A 65 -3.57 10.55 -1.38
C SER A 65 -3.24 10.26 -2.85
N PRO A 66 -3.30 11.27 -3.72
CA PRO A 66 -2.94 11.11 -5.12
C PRO A 66 -1.51 10.61 -5.32
N GLU A 67 -0.56 11.09 -4.51
CA GLU A 67 0.82 10.59 -4.52
C GLU A 67 0.88 9.07 -4.30
N ALA A 68 0.08 8.55 -3.36
CA ALA A 68 0.03 7.11 -3.11
C ALA A 68 -0.59 6.35 -4.29
N SER A 69 -1.63 6.91 -4.93
CA SER A 69 -2.23 6.37 -6.15
C SER A 69 -1.20 6.22 -7.27
N GLN A 70 -0.46 7.30 -7.56
CA GLN A 70 0.60 7.29 -8.56
C GLN A 70 1.67 6.23 -8.28
N LYS A 71 2.13 6.12 -7.03
CA LYS A 71 3.13 5.11 -6.67
C LYS A 71 2.61 3.68 -6.78
N ILE A 72 1.32 3.45 -6.53
CA ILE A 72 0.69 2.14 -6.77
C ILE A 72 0.66 1.83 -8.26
N ALA A 73 0.25 2.78 -9.10
CA ALA A 73 0.22 2.60 -10.55
C ALA A 73 1.62 2.34 -11.12
N TYR A 74 2.60 3.14 -10.71
CA TYR A 74 4.01 2.97 -11.09
C TYR A 74 4.58 1.61 -10.66
N TYR A 75 4.27 1.16 -9.44
CA TYR A 75 4.63 -0.17 -8.96
C TYR A 75 4.04 -1.27 -9.84
N LEU A 76 2.77 -1.16 -10.24
CA LEU A 76 2.13 -2.14 -11.12
C LEU A 76 2.74 -2.17 -12.52
N ILE A 77 3.15 -1.02 -13.07
CA ILE A 77 3.88 -0.96 -14.36
C ILE A 77 5.19 -1.74 -14.28
N ILE A 78 5.98 -1.54 -13.21
CA ILE A 78 7.26 -2.24 -13.02
C ILE A 78 7.05 -3.73 -12.77
N ARG A 79 6.03 -4.10 -11.99
CA ARG A 79 5.75 -5.51 -11.66
C ARG A 79 5.22 -6.28 -12.85
N CYS A 80 4.25 -5.71 -13.59
CA CYS A 80 3.50 -6.42 -14.61
C CYS A 80 4.09 -6.18 -15.99
N HIS A 81 5.19 -6.87 -16.30
CA HIS A 81 5.86 -6.73 -17.60
C HIS A 81 5.08 -7.28 -18.80
N ASN A 82 4.14 -8.23 -18.64
CA ASN A 82 3.52 -8.93 -19.78
C ASN A 82 2.02 -9.28 -19.65
N LYS A 83 1.51 -9.60 -18.44
CA LYS A 83 0.09 -9.88 -18.17
C LYS A 83 -0.26 -9.53 -16.73
N TYR A 84 -1.52 -9.20 -16.51
CA TYR A 84 -2.11 -8.96 -15.20
C TYR A 84 -3.35 -9.84 -15.05
N ASP A 85 -3.48 -10.53 -13.92
CA ASP A 85 -4.74 -11.12 -13.49
C ASP A 85 -5.36 -10.19 -12.44
N LEU A 86 -6.58 -9.73 -12.70
CA LEU A 86 -7.31 -8.83 -11.80
C LEU A 86 -7.53 -9.44 -10.40
N LYS A 87 -7.49 -10.77 -10.28
CA LYS A 87 -7.63 -11.48 -9.00
C LYS A 87 -6.32 -11.55 -8.20
N GLU A 88 -5.19 -11.21 -8.80
CA GLU A 88 -3.92 -11.20 -8.09
C GLU A 88 -3.91 -10.15 -6.97
N PRO A 89 -3.15 -10.41 -5.90
CA PRO A 89 -2.89 -9.40 -4.88
C PRO A 89 -2.32 -8.13 -5.51
N LEU A 90 -2.78 -6.97 -5.04
CA LEU A 90 -2.29 -5.67 -5.46
C LEU A 90 -0.79 -5.54 -5.17
N PHE A 91 -0.35 -6.02 -4.00
CA PHE A 91 1.05 -6.07 -3.62
C PHE A 91 1.51 -7.52 -3.49
N ASP A 92 2.46 -7.93 -4.31
CA ASP A 92 3.06 -9.27 -4.25
C ASP A 92 4.18 -9.29 -3.20
N ILE A 93 3.78 -9.21 -1.92
CA ILE A 93 4.69 -9.24 -0.79
C ILE A 93 4.07 -9.96 0.41
N GLY A 94 4.84 -10.87 1.02
CA GLY A 94 4.43 -11.58 2.22
C GLY A 94 4.45 -10.72 3.49
N LEU A 95 3.65 -11.11 4.48
CA LEU A 95 3.55 -10.41 5.77
C LEU A 95 4.86 -10.39 6.58
N HIS A 96 5.70 -11.42 6.45
CA HIS A 96 7.02 -11.42 7.07
C HIS A 96 7.93 -10.39 6.37
N HIS A 97 7.98 -10.44 5.05
CA HIS A 97 8.82 -9.55 4.24
C HIS A 97 8.46 -8.07 4.47
N ILE A 98 7.17 -7.72 4.52
CA ILE A 98 6.77 -6.32 4.80
C ILE A 98 7.27 -5.87 6.18
N SER A 99 7.24 -6.75 7.18
CA SER A 99 7.71 -6.43 8.54
C SER A 99 9.23 -6.22 8.58
N THR A 100 9.98 -7.08 7.88
CA THR A 100 11.44 -6.92 7.72
C THR A 100 11.79 -5.62 7.01
N LYS A 101 11.04 -5.23 5.97
CA LYS A 101 11.26 -3.95 5.26
C LYS A 101 11.01 -2.75 6.16
N PHE A 102 9.97 -2.77 7.00
CA PHE A 102 9.75 -1.72 7.98
C PHE A 102 10.89 -1.63 9.01
N ALA A 103 11.40 -2.77 9.49
CA ALA A 103 12.56 -2.78 10.39
C ALA A 103 13.78 -2.15 9.72
N GLN A 104 14.10 -2.56 8.48
CA GLN A 104 15.21 -2.00 7.69
C GLN A 104 15.08 -0.48 7.50
N ILE A 105 13.87 0.02 7.22
CA ILE A 105 13.61 1.46 7.08
C ILE A 105 13.84 2.17 8.42
N ASN A 106 13.35 1.61 9.53
CA ASN A 106 13.53 2.20 10.85
C ASN A 106 15.00 2.23 11.28
N ASP A 107 15.76 1.16 11.01
CA ASP A 107 17.19 1.07 11.27
C ASP A 107 17.96 2.11 10.46
N HIS A 108 17.63 2.23 9.16
CA HIS A 108 18.26 3.20 8.27
C HIS A 108 17.98 4.65 8.68
N LEU A 109 16.77 4.93 9.18
CA LEU A 109 16.37 6.26 9.66
C LEU A 109 16.80 6.54 11.11
N GLY A 110 17.41 5.56 11.80
CA GLY A 110 17.81 5.71 13.21
C GLY A 110 16.63 5.85 14.18
N LEU A 111 15.45 5.37 13.79
CA LEU A 111 14.21 5.48 14.58
C LEU A 111 14.01 4.34 15.58
N VAL A 112 14.96 3.40 15.63
CA VAL A 112 14.95 2.34 16.65
C VAL A 112 15.09 3.00 18.01
N LYS A 113 14.15 2.68 18.91
CA LYS A 113 14.17 3.15 20.29
C LYS A 113 15.48 2.65 20.93
N LYS A 114 16.43 3.55 21.18
CA LYS A 114 17.57 3.25 22.05
C LYS A 114 16.97 2.97 23.43
N GLU A 115 17.03 1.73 23.89
CA GLU A 115 16.82 1.47 25.30
C GLU A 115 17.86 2.31 26.05
N HIS A 116 17.43 3.19 26.94
CA HIS A 116 18.32 3.74 27.96
C HIS A 116 18.72 2.56 28.84
N THR A 117 19.81 1.88 28.50
CA THR A 117 20.56 1.10 29.46
C THR A 117 20.97 2.06 30.58
N ILE A 118 20.35 1.88 31.75
CA ILE A 118 20.83 2.49 32.99
C ILE A 118 22.20 1.82 33.22
N ASP A 119 23.28 2.59 33.16
CA ASP A 119 24.60 2.11 33.55
C ASP A 119 24.53 1.67 35.01
N LEU A 120 24.58 0.35 35.21
CA LEU A 120 24.68 -0.28 36.54
C LEU A 120 26.10 -0.13 37.13
N ASP A 121 27.02 0.53 36.42
CA ASP A 121 28.40 0.74 36.84
C ASP A 121 28.61 1.92 37.82
N LEU A 122 27.53 2.49 38.36
CA LEU A 122 27.58 3.58 39.36
C LEU A 122 27.19 3.16 40.79
N ILE A 123 27.15 1.85 41.10
CA ILE A 123 26.78 1.32 42.43
C ILE A 123 27.94 0.55 43.14
N CYS A 124 29.16 0.54 42.60
CA CYS A 124 30.33 -0.04 43.28
C CYS A 124 31.36 1.02 43.69
#